data_AF-A0A7W1DA39-F1
#
_entry.id   AF-A0A7W1DA39-F1
#
_cell.length_a   1.000
_cell.length_b   1.000
_cell.length_c   1.000
_cell.angle_alpha   90.00
_cell.angle_beta   90.00
_cell.angle_gamma   90.00
#
_symmetry.space_group_name_H-M   'P 1'
#
loop_
_entity.id
_entity.type
_entity.pdbx_description
1 polymer ?
#
loop_
_entity_poly.entity_id
_entity_poly.type
_entity_poly.pdbx_seq_one_letter_code
_entity_poly.pdbx_strand_id
1 'polypeptide(L)'
;MKNKLKDLFMKNKLTPLLSIFVLFVLLIFAQNSALAQGRGRGNAGGAGNSGVNRPGNPNVGFGQDNASRRSNGRSGEGLERARPGRENARRAESEVRNNPHTAKLLGTNANDLRQSYQAALNENPDLKFGQFVAANMLARNLGSRYPNITTAAILDGLAEGDSIGRTLKNLGVSSNEVKDAEHQAKEAAQEIKNRQ
;
A
#
# COMPACT_ATOMS: atom_id res chain seq x y z
N MET A 1 -40.51 -5.66 -45.70
CA MET A 1 -40.82 -4.71 -44.59
C MET A 1 -41.17 -5.42 -43.27
N LYS A 2 -40.45 -6.48 -42.84
CA LYS A 2 -40.77 -7.22 -41.61
C LYS A 2 -39.56 -7.92 -40.99
N ASN A 3 -38.51 -7.19 -40.61
CA ASN A 3 -37.45 -7.75 -39.75
C ASN A 3 -36.74 -6.66 -38.91
N LYS A 4 -37.44 -5.59 -38.55
CA LYS A 4 -36.95 -4.52 -37.65
C LYS A 4 -37.58 -4.61 -36.25
N LEU A 5 -37.96 -5.81 -35.82
CA LEU A 5 -38.73 -6.05 -34.58
C LEU A 5 -38.09 -7.05 -33.59
N LYS A 6 -36.87 -7.53 -33.85
CA LYS A 6 -36.17 -8.43 -32.91
C LYS A 6 -35.20 -7.71 -31.96
N ASP A 7 -34.89 -6.44 -32.21
CA ASP A 7 -33.98 -5.64 -31.37
C ASP A 7 -34.64 -4.95 -30.17
N LEU A 8 -35.89 -5.29 -29.83
CA LEU A 8 -36.64 -4.60 -28.77
C LEU A 8 -37.10 -5.48 -27.59
N PHE A 9 -36.75 -6.76 -27.54
CA PHE A 9 -37.18 -7.63 -26.44
C PHE A 9 -36.04 -8.55 -25.99
N MET A 10 -35.16 -8.02 -25.14
CA MET A 10 -34.63 -8.70 -23.94
C MET A 10 -33.63 -7.77 -23.22
N LYS A 11 -34.18 -6.74 -22.57
CA LYS A 11 -33.53 -6.06 -21.45
C LYS A 11 -33.89 -6.80 -20.14
N ASN A 12 -32.92 -6.83 -19.24
CA ASN A 12 -33.03 -7.08 -17.79
C ASN A 12 -33.34 -8.50 -17.31
N LYS A 13 -32.27 -9.20 -16.89
CA LYS A 13 -32.28 -10.00 -15.65
C LYS A 13 -31.03 -9.68 -14.83
N LEU A 14 -31.15 -8.66 -13.99
CA LEU A 14 -30.24 -8.40 -12.88
C LEU A 14 -30.48 -9.42 -11.75
N THR A 15 -29.41 -10.12 -11.38
CA THR A 15 -28.92 -10.45 -10.03
C THR A 15 -29.90 -10.75 -8.89
N PRO A 16 -29.65 -11.89 -8.21
CA PRO A 16 -29.57 -11.86 -6.75
C PRO A 16 -28.36 -12.66 -6.21
N LEU A 17 -27.15 -12.39 -6.72
CA LEU A 17 -25.90 -12.84 -6.06
C LEU A 17 -25.05 -11.66 -5.55
N LEU A 18 -25.41 -10.42 -5.95
CA LEU A 18 -24.71 -9.20 -5.54
C LEU A 18 -25.07 -8.74 -4.11
N SER A 19 -26.18 -9.22 -3.53
CA SER A 19 -26.68 -8.69 -2.24
C SER A 19 -26.00 -9.27 -1.00
N ILE A 20 -25.30 -10.41 -1.11
CA ILE A 20 -24.59 -10.98 0.05
C ILE A 20 -23.20 -10.34 0.20
N PHE A 21 -22.58 -9.91 -0.91
CA PHE A 21 -21.24 -9.29 -0.87
C PHE A 21 -21.28 -7.83 -0.37
N VAL A 22 -22.33 -7.08 -0.70
CA VAL A 22 -22.50 -5.69 -0.23
C VAL A 22 -22.70 -5.62 1.30
N LEU A 23 -23.21 -6.68 1.94
CA LEU A 23 -23.37 -6.72 3.40
C LEU A 23 -22.04 -6.96 4.13
N PHE A 24 -21.05 -7.60 3.51
CA PHE A 24 -19.73 -7.83 4.10
C PHE A 24 -18.80 -6.62 3.95
N VAL A 25 -18.94 -5.85 2.87
CA VAL A 25 -18.10 -4.66 2.59
C VAL A 25 -18.45 -3.48 3.51
N LEU A 26 -19.67 -3.40 4.06
CA LEU A 26 -20.06 -2.30 4.95
C LEU A 26 -19.50 -2.43 6.39
N LEU A 27 -18.96 -3.59 6.78
CA LEU A 27 -18.44 -3.85 8.14
C LEU A 27 -16.96 -3.53 8.34
N ILE A 28 -16.20 -3.23 7.27
CA ILE A 28 -14.76 -2.94 7.39
C ILE A 28 -14.49 -1.44 7.51
N PHE A 29 -15.47 -0.57 7.25
CA PHE A 29 -15.30 0.89 7.28
C PHE A 29 -15.54 1.56 8.65
N ALA A 30 -15.79 0.80 9.72
CA ALA A 30 -16.23 1.35 11.01
C ALA A 30 -15.16 1.46 12.10
N GLN A 31 -13.87 1.23 11.82
CA GLN A 31 -12.85 1.35 12.87
C GLN A 31 -11.54 1.91 12.30
N ASN A 32 -11.41 3.25 12.23
CA ASN A 32 -10.12 3.95 12.39
C ASN A 32 -10.30 5.47 12.60
N SER A 33 -11.36 5.89 13.30
CA SER A 33 -11.48 7.25 13.81
C SER A 33 -11.48 7.23 15.33
N ALA A 34 -10.30 7.13 15.92
CA ALA A 34 -10.09 7.42 17.34
C ALA A 34 -8.76 8.15 17.53
N LEU A 35 -8.83 9.48 17.45
CA LEU A 35 -7.99 10.38 18.21
C LEU A 35 -8.05 9.97 19.69
N ALA A 36 -6.90 9.68 20.31
CA ALA A 36 -6.77 9.69 21.77
C ALA A 36 -5.37 10.16 22.15
N GLN A 37 -5.23 11.49 22.18
CA GLN A 37 -4.20 12.22 22.88
C GLN A 37 -4.29 11.89 24.39
N GLY A 38 -3.31 11.17 24.93
CA GLY A 38 -3.26 10.79 26.34
C GLY A 38 -1.87 11.03 26.94
N ARG A 39 -1.69 12.21 27.55
CA ARG A 39 -0.61 12.48 28.50
C ARG A 39 -0.96 11.84 29.85
N GLY A 40 -0.18 10.85 30.30
CA GLY A 40 -0.05 10.47 31.72
C GLY A 40 1.45 10.32 32.00
N ARG A 41 2.15 11.15 32.79
CA ARG A 41 2.04 11.44 34.24
C ARG A 41 1.91 10.17 35.12
N GLY A 42 3.03 9.84 35.77
CA GLY A 42 3.08 9.19 37.08
C GLY A 42 3.54 7.72 37.10
N ASN A 43 4.81 7.44 37.43
CA ASN A 43 5.16 7.16 38.83
C ASN A 43 6.67 6.97 39.02
N ALA A 44 7.19 7.70 40.00
CA ALA A 44 8.43 7.43 40.69
C ALA A 44 8.22 6.29 41.70
N GLY A 45 9.30 5.56 42.02
CA GLY A 45 9.38 4.74 43.22
C GLY A 45 10.09 3.42 43.00
N GLY A 46 11.30 3.29 43.55
CA GLY A 46 11.94 1.99 43.70
C GLY A 46 13.46 1.97 43.60
N ALA A 47 14.15 2.89 44.26
CA ALA A 47 15.51 2.62 44.71
C ALA A 47 15.43 1.62 45.87
N GLY A 48 16.09 0.48 45.72
CA GLY A 48 16.20 -0.58 46.73
C GLY A 48 17.47 -1.36 46.48
N ASN A 49 18.51 -0.97 47.20
CA ASN A 49 19.88 -1.49 47.19
C ASN A 49 20.01 -2.84 47.94
N SER A 50 21.16 -3.50 47.72
CA SER A 50 21.76 -4.65 48.46
C SER A 50 21.48 -6.00 47.80
N GLY A 51 22.46 -6.78 47.32
CA GLY A 51 23.87 -6.86 47.68
C GLY A 51 24.15 -8.25 48.26
N VAL A 52 24.57 -9.20 47.43
CA VAL A 52 25.33 -10.38 47.88
C VAL A 52 26.41 -10.69 46.85
N ASN A 53 27.65 -10.50 47.29
CA ASN A 53 28.88 -10.87 46.60
C ASN A 53 28.90 -12.37 46.25
N ARG A 54 29.34 -12.70 45.04
CA ARG A 54 30.04 -13.98 44.79
C ARG A 54 31.13 -13.77 43.73
N PRO A 55 32.42 -13.95 44.06
CA PRO A 55 33.52 -13.78 43.11
C PRO A 55 33.72 -15.07 42.31
N GLY A 56 33.92 -14.98 40.99
CA GLY A 56 34.34 -16.14 40.21
C GLY A 56 34.14 -16.07 38.70
N ASN A 57 35.21 -15.62 38.02
CA ASN A 57 35.68 -16.04 36.69
C ASN A 57 34.94 -15.59 35.39
N PRO A 58 35.68 -15.19 34.33
CA PRO A 58 35.16 -14.65 33.09
C PRO A 58 34.89 -15.77 32.10
N ASN A 59 33.65 -15.91 31.62
CA ASN A 59 33.43 -16.60 30.36
C ASN A 59 32.14 -16.12 29.69
N VAL A 60 32.36 -15.49 28.54
CA VAL A 60 31.52 -15.40 27.34
C VAL A 60 30.27 -16.30 27.39
N GLY A 61 29.06 -15.74 27.26
CA GLY A 61 27.93 -16.53 26.73
C GLY A 61 26.52 -16.40 27.31
N PHE A 62 26.23 -15.56 28.32
CA PHE A 62 24.88 -15.60 28.96
C PHE A 62 23.92 -14.46 28.61
N GLY A 63 24.15 -13.76 27.50
CA GLY A 63 23.22 -12.75 26.98
C GLY A 63 22.27 -13.28 25.89
N GLN A 64 22.67 -14.31 25.14
CA GLN A 64 21.89 -14.84 24.00
C GLN A 64 20.86 -15.90 24.42
N ASP A 65 21.20 -16.75 25.39
CA ASP A 65 20.30 -17.85 25.82
C ASP A 65 19.11 -17.38 26.67
N ASN A 66 19.24 -16.22 27.31
CA ASN A 66 18.15 -15.65 28.09
C ASN A 66 17.11 -14.97 27.18
N ALA A 67 17.53 -14.47 26.01
CA ALA A 67 16.62 -13.90 25.03
C ALA A 67 15.81 -14.98 24.29
N SER A 68 16.44 -16.11 23.93
CA SER A 68 15.76 -17.23 23.28
C SER A 68 14.76 -17.92 24.22
N ARG A 69 15.13 -18.17 25.48
CA ARG A 69 14.25 -18.80 26.49
C ARG A 69 13.09 -17.91 26.93
N ARG A 70 13.29 -16.59 27.06
CA ARG A 70 12.21 -15.63 27.37
C ARG A 70 11.26 -15.37 26.20
N SER A 71 11.65 -15.74 24.98
CA SER A 71 10.83 -15.52 23.79
C SER A 71 9.79 -16.62 23.54
N ASN A 72 9.83 -17.73 24.28
CA ASN A 72 8.86 -18.84 24.23
C ASN A 72 8.40 -19.22 22.81
N GLY A 73 9.33 -19.17 21.85
CA GLY A 73 8.98 -19.21 20.43
C GLY A 73 8.12 -18.01 20.04
N ARG A 74 8.73 -16.83 19.87
CA ARG A 74 8.15 -15.75 19.05
C ARG A 74 8.05 -16.32 17.64
N SER A 75 6.94 -17.02 17.44
CA SER A 75 6.48 -17.84 16.33
C SER A 75 7.16 -17.52 15.02
N GLY A 76 7.78 -18.53 14.40
CA GLY A 76 8.25 -18.45 13.00
C GLY A 76 7.19 -17.80 12.12
N GLU A 77 5.90 -18.11 12.33
CA GLU A 77 4.76 -17.50 11.64
C GLU A 77 4.60 -15.98 11.85
N GLY A 78 4.87 -15.45 13.04
CA GLY A 78 4.79 -14.01 13.32
C GLY A 78 5.96 -13.23 12.73
N LEU A 79 7.15 -13.85 12.72
CA LEU A 79 8.34 -13.32 12.05
C LEU A 79 8.22 -13.44 10.52
N GLU A 80 7.69 -14.53 10.00
CA GLU A 80 7.44 -14.77 8.58
C GLU A 80 6.34 -13.87 8.03
N ARG A 81 5.25 -13.65 8.77
CA ARG A 81 4.22 -12.67 8.41
C ARG A 81 4.73 -11.23 8.49
N ALA A 82 5.66 -10.92 9.40
CA ALA A 82 6.27 -9.60 9.52
C ALA A 82 7.40 -9.34 8.50
N ARG A 83 7.98 -10.38 7.89
CA ARG A 83 9.06 -10.26 6.90
C ARG A 83 8.65 -9.46 5.66
N PRO A 84 7.58 -9.81 4.92
CA PRO A 84 7.20 -9.08 3.71
C PRO A 84 6.84 -7.62 4.02
N GLY A 85 6.11 -7.37 5.13
CA GLY A 85 5.79 -6.00 5.54
C GLY A 85 7.03 -5.16 5.90
N ARG A 86 8.06 -5.76 6.51
CA ARG A 86 9.34 -5.07 6.80
C ARG A 86 10.15 -4.82 5.54
N GLU A 87 10.16 -5.77 4.61
CA GLU A 87 10.85 -5.62 3.33
C GLU A 87 10.19 -4.53 2.47
N ASN A 88 8.87 -4.54 2.36
CA ASN A 88 8.09 -3.50 1.70
C ASN A 88 8.34 -2.12 2.31
N ALA A 89 8.37 -2.01 3.65
CA ALA A 89 8.69 -0.76 4.32
C ALA A 89 10.12 -0.26 4.02
N ARG A 90 11.11 -1.17 3.99
CA ARG A 90 12.49 -0.83 3.63
C ARG A 90 12.60 -0.42 2.17
N ARG A 91 11.94 -1.15 1.27
CA ARG A 91 11.90 -0.81 -0.16
C ARG A 91 11.26 0.55 -0.38
N ALA A 92 10.13 0.82 0.27
CA ALA A 92 9.48 2.13 0.20
C ALA A 92 10.37 3.27 0.73
N GLU A 93 11.02 3.05 1.87
CA GLU A 93 12.00 4.00 2.44
C GLU A 93 13.16 4.26 1.47
N SER A 94 13.82 3.21 0.98
CA SER A 94 14.95 3.33 0.06
C SER A 94 14.57 4.00 -1.25
N GLU A 95 13.44 3.63 -1.85
CA GLU A 95 12.98 4.22 -3.11
C GLU A 95 12.62 5.70 -2.94
N VAL A 96 11.87 6.07 -1.89
CA VAL A 96 11.55 7.49 -1.65
C VAL A 96 12.81 8.30 -1.33
N ARG A 97 13.74 7.73 -0.56
CA ARG A 97 15.03 8.36 -0.23
C ARG A 97 15.90 8.57 -1.46
N ASN A 98 15.95 7.61 -2.37
CA ASN A 98 16.71 7.69 -3.62
C ASN A 98 16.06 8.63 -4.64
N ASN A 99 14.77 8.93 -4.48
CA ASN A 99 14.01 9.77 -5.39
C ASN A 99 13.36 10.97 -4.68
N PRO A 100 14.14 11.84 -4.02
CA PRO A 100 13.62 12.90 -3.12
C PRO A 100 12.71 13.92 -3.83
N HIS A 101 12.83 14.05 -5.15
CA HIS A 101 12.05 15.00 -5.95
C HIS A 101 10.62 14.52 -6.25
N THR A 102 10.35 13.22 -6.11
CA THR A 102 9.04 12.63 -6.46
C THR A 102 7.92 13.14 -5.56
N ALA A 103 8.20 13.34 -4.27
CA ALA A 103 7.22 13.94 -3.35
C ALA A 103 6.77 15.32 -3.85
N LYS A 104 7.73 16.16 -4.27
CA LYS A 104 7.44 17.50 -4.81
C LYS A 104 6.67 17.42 -6.12
N LEU A 105 7.04 16.53 -7.04
CA LEU A 105 6.33 16.30 -8.30
C LEU A 105 4.86 15.91 -8.06
N LEU A 106 4.64 15.04 -7.08
CA LEU A 106 3.32 14.57 -6.69
C LEU A 106 2.53 15.55 -5.81
N GLY A 107 3.14 16.66 -5.39
CA GLY A 107 2.50 17.64 -4.50
C GLY A 107 2.25 17.10 -3.08
N THR A 108 3.04 16.11 -2.65
CA THR A 108 2.97 15.49 -1.33
C THR A 108 4.31 15.68 -0.60
N ASN A 109 4.44 15.12 0.60
CA ASN A 109 5.69 15.07 1.35
C ASN A 109 6.28 13.65 1.35
N ALA A 110 7.56 13.53 1.70
CA ALA A 110 8.28 12.25 1.66
C ALA A 110 7.70 11.19 2.62
N ASN A 111 7.14 11.61 3.77
CA ASN A 111 6.54 10.68 4.72
C ASN A 111 5.26 10.06 4.16
N ASP A 112 4.37 10.88 3.62
CA ASP A 112 3.10 10.43 3.02
C ASP A 112 3.35 9.60 1.77
N LEU A 113 4.33 9.98 0.95
CA LEU A 113 4.74 9.21 -0.22
C LEU A 113 5.24 7.82 0.17
N ARG A 114 6.07 7.75 1.21
CA ARG A 114 6.58 6.47 1.72
C ARG A 114 5.46 5.60 2.28
N GLN A 115 4.56 6.17 3.07
CA GLN A 115 3.44 5.42 3.65
C GLN A 115 2.49 4.90 2.58
N SER A 116 2.12 5.73 1.60
CA SER A 116 1.25 5.34 0.50
C SER A 116 1.88 4.28 -0.40
N TYR A 117 3.17 4.40 -0.73
CA TYR A 117 3.87 3.38 -1.51
C TYR A 117 4.03 2.07 -0.72
N GLN A 118 4.32 2.14 0.58
CA GLN A 118 4.36 0.96 1.45
C GLN A 118 3.00 0.25 1.49
N ALA A 119 1.89 0.98 1.57
CA ALA A 119 0.55 0.40 1.54
C ALA A 119 0.30 -0.33 0.21
N ALA A 120 0.63 0.32 -0.91
CA ALA A 120 0.50 -0.27 -2.24
C ALA A 120 1.36 -1.53 -2.43
N LEU A 121 2.56 -1.60 -1.84
CA LEU A 121 3.41 -2.80 -1.85
C LEU A 121 2.82 -3.97 -1.04
N ASN A 122 1.99 -3.70 -0.03
CA ASN A 122 1.34 -4.77 0.72
C ASN A 122 0.19 -5.40 -0.06
N GLU A 123 -0.43 -4.64 -0.96
CA GLU A 123 -1.48 -5.12 -1.87
C GLU A 123 -0.88 -5.76 -3.12
N ASN A 124 0.21 -5.19 -3.64
CA ASN A 124 0.93 -5.67 -4.80
C ASN A 124 2.45 -5.67 -4.54
N PRO A 125 3.03 -6.79 -4.07
CA PRO A 125 4.47 -6.89 -3.79
C PRO A 125 5.38 -6.64 -5.00
N ASP A 126 4.90 -6.91 -6.21
CA ASP A 126 5.64 -6.73 -7.46
C ASP A 126 5.57 -5.30 -8.03
N LEU A 127 4.78 -4.43 -7.39
CA LEU A 127 4.63 -3.04 -7.80
C LEU A 127 5.99 -2.33 -7.83
N LYS A 128 6.27 -1.64 -8.93
CA LYS A 128 7.47 -0.82 -9.08
C LYS A 128 7.20 0.61 -8.67
N PHE A 129 8.20 1.28 -8.11
CA PHE A 129 8.08 2.67 -7.68
C PHE A 129 7.66 3.59 -8.84
N GLY A 130 8.20 3.38 -10.04
CA GLY A 130 7.78 4.13 -11.23
C GLY A 130 6.31 3.90 -11.62
N GLN A 131 5.76 2.69 -11.44
CA GLN A 131 4.35 2.40 -11.69
C GLN A 131 3.45 3.11 -10.68
N PHE A 132 3.87 3.12 -9.40
CA PHE A 132 3.17 3.85 -8.35
C PHE A 132 3.16 5.37 -8.62
N VAL A 133 4.29 5.97 -9.00
CA VAL A 133 4.35 7.39 -9.33
C VAL A 133 3.51 7.71 -10.57
N ALA A 134 3.59 6.87 -11.60
CA ALA A 134 2.76 7.01 -12.80
C ALA A 134 1.26 6.97 -12.46
N ALA A 135 0.81 6.01 -11.65
CA ALA A 135 -0.59 5.92 -11.22
C ALA A 135 -1.06 7.21 -10.52
N ASN A 136 -0.26 7.77 -9.63
CA ASN A 136 -0.58 9.03 -8.95
C ASN A 136 -0.64 10.23 -9.91
N MET A 137 0.26 10.31 -10.89
CA MET A 137 0.23 11.37 -11.90
C MET A 137 -0.99 11.26 -12.81
N LEU A 138 -1.30 10.04 -13.28
CA LEU A 138 -2.45 9.77 -14.13
C LEU A 138 -3.77 10.09 -13.43
N ALA A 139 -3.93 9.68 -12.18
CA ALA A 139 -5.11 10.00 -11.39
C ALA A 139 -5.31 11.52 -11.24
N ARG A 140 -4.23 12.30 -11.07
CA ARG A 140 -4.33 13.77 -11.00
C ARG A 140 -4.67 14.40 -12.35
N ASN A 141 -4.07 13.91 -13.44
CA ASN A 141 -4.26 14.46 -14.78
C ASN A 141 -5.64 14.13 -15.35
N LEU A 142 -6.07 12.88 -15.18
CA LEU A 142 -7.32 12.36 -15.75
C LEU A 142 -8.50 12.45 -14.79
N GLY A 143 -8.27 12.44 -13.47
CA GLY A 143 -9.33 12.39 -12.46
C GLY A 143 -10.30 13.56 -12.50
N SER A 144 -9.88 14.72 -13.02
CA SER A 144 -10.75 15.88 -13.24
C SER A 144 -11.83 15.64 -14.31
N ARG A 145 -11.51 14.82 -15.31
CA ARG A 145 -12.40 14.47 -16.44
C ARG A 145 -13.13 13.15 -16.18
N TYR A 146 -12.46 12.23 -15.50
CA TYR A 146 -12.91 10.87 -15.25
C TYR A 146 -12.84 10.59 -13.75
N PRO A 147 -13.94 10.83 -12.99
CA PRO A 147 -13.92 10.73 -11.53
C PRO A 147 -13.65 9.31 -11.00
N ASN A 148 -13.83 8.29 -11.85
CA ASN A 148 -13.52 6.91 -11.55
C ASN A 148 -12.03 6.54 -11.74
N ILE A 149 -11.23 7.43 -12.34
CA ILE A 149 -9.78 7.23 -12.49
C ILE A 149 -9.09 7.78 -11.24
N THR A 150 -9.04 6.92 -10.24
CA THR A 150 -8.34 7.18 -8.98
C THR A 150 -7.03 6.41 -8.94
N THR A 151 -6.08 6.85 -8.10
CA THR A 151 -4.83 6.11 -7.90
C THR A 151 -5.13 4.67 -7.47
N ALA A 152 -6.10 4.48 -6.56
CA ALA A 152 -6.53 3.16 -6.10
C ALA A 152 -7.01 2.29 -7.26
N ALA A 153 -7.95 2.77 -8.08
CA ALA A 153 -8.46 2.00 -9.21
C ALA A 153 -7.38 1.62 -10.24
N ILE A 154 -6.37 2.49 -10.43
CA ILE A 154 -5.22 2.17 -11.29
C ILE A 154 -4.34 1.09 -10.64
N LEU A 155 -4.04 1.22 -9.35
CA LEU A 155 -3.24 0.24 -8.60
C LEU A 155 -3.93 -1.12 -8.53
N ASP A 156 -5.26 -1.16 -8.37
CA ASP A 156 -6.07 -2.37 -8.37
C ASP A 156 -5.89 -3.14 -9.68
N GLY A 157 -6.06 -2.47 -10.83
CA GLY A 157 -5.83 -3.11 -12.13
C GLY A 157 -4.38 -3.58 -12.32
N LEU A 158 -3.40 -2.83 -11.82
CA LEU A 158 -2.00 -3.27 -11.85
C LEU A 158 -1.75 -4.48 -10.95
N ALA A 159 -2.46 -4.62 -9.83
CA ALA A 159 -2.42 -5.78 -8.95
C ALA A 159 -3.06 -7.02 -9.58
N GLU A 160 -4.08 -6.83 -10.42
CA GLU A 160 -4.67 -7.88 -11.26
C GLU A 160 -3.75 -8.33 -12.41
N GLY A 161 -2.61 -7.65 -12.61
CA GLY A 161 -1.64 -7.95 -13.67
C GLY A 161 -1.94 -7.26 -15.00
N ASP A 162 -2.88 -6.32 -15.02
CA ASP A 162 -3.16 -5.53 -16.21
C ASP A 162 -2.05 -4.49 -16.47
N SER A 163 -1.90 -4.08 -17.73
CA SER A 163 -1.08 -2.93 -18.08
C SER A 163 -1.84 -1.63 -17.80
N ILE A 164 -1.11 -0.53 -17.58
CA ILE A 164 -1.70 0.81 -17.39
C ILE A 164 -2.77 1.10 -18.45
N GLY A 165 -2.48 0.89 -19.73
CA GLY A 165 -3.45 1.19 -20.79
C GLY A 165 -4.68 0.28 -20.77
N ARG A 166 -4.55 -0.98 -20.38
CA ARG A 166 -5.71 -1.87 -20.22
C ARG A 166 -6.55 -1.47 -19.03
N THR A 167 -5.93 -1.16 -17.88
CA THR A 167 -6.61 -0.64 -16.70
C THR A 167 -7.40 0.62 -17.04
N LEU A 168 -6.76 1.60 -17.70
CA LEU A 168 -7.44 2.85 -18.11
C LEU A 168 -8.60 2.60 -19.08
N LYS A 169 -8.43 1.68 -20.04
CA LYS A 169 -9.51 1.32 -20.97
C LYS A 169 -10.69 0.67 -20.24
N ASN A 170 -10.42 -0.22 -19.28
CA ASN A 170 -11.46 -0.86 -18.45
C ASN A 170 -12.19 0.18 -17.57
N LEU A 171 -11.48 1.22 -17.14
CA LEU A 171 -12.03 2.39 -16.47
C LEU A 171 -12.73 3.37 -17.44
N GLY A 172 -12.86 3.04 -18.72
CA GLY A 172 -13.66 3.83 -19.67
C GLY A 172 -12.92 4.96 -20.36
N VAL A 173 -11.59 5.01 -20.31
CA VAL A 173 -10.78 5.98 -21.07
C VAL A 173 -10.78 5.62 -22.56
N SER A 174 -10.92 6.62 -23.42
CA SER A 174 -10.85 6.42 -24.87
C SER A 174 -9.43 5.99 -25.30
N SER A 175 -9.31 5.18 -26.36
CA SER A 175 -8.01 4.67 -26.81
C SER A 175 -6.97 5.74 -27.12
N ASN A 176 -7.39 6.94 -27.54
CA ASN A 176 -6.48 8.05 -27.82
C ASN A 176 -5.92 8.62 -26.52
N GLU A 177 -6.78 8.89 -25.54
CA GLU A 177 -6.35 9.38 -24.22
C GLU A 177 -5.58 8.32 -23.45
N VAL A 178 -5.85 7.02 -23.66
CA VAL A 178 -5.02 5.94 -23.13
C VAL A 178 -3.59 6.05 -23.64
N LYS A 179 -3.36 6.35 -24.93
CA LYS A 179 -2.02 6.50 -25.48
C LYS A 179 -1.29 7.70 -24.87
N ASP A 180 -1.98 8.82 -24.73
CA ASP A 180 -1.42 10.02 -24.11
C ASP A 180 -1.06 9.76 -22.64
N ALA A 181 -1.94 9.07 -21.91
CA ALA A 181 -1.72 8.64 -20.55
C ALA A 181 -0.53 7.66 -20.45
N GLU A 182 -0.45 6.66 -21.33
CA GLU A 182 0.70 5.75 -21.36
C GLU A 182 2.01 6.48 -21.63
N HIS A 183 2.00 7.49 -22.51
CA HIS A 183 3.16 8.33 -22.76
C HIS A 183 3.59 9.08 -21.49
N GLN A 184 2.65 9.76 -20.83
CA GLN A 184 2.91 10.47 -19.56
C GLN A 184 3.41 9.53 -18.46
N ALA A 185 2.83 8.33 -18.37
CA ALA A 185 3.25 7.30 -17.41
C ALA A 185 4.69 6.84 -17.67
N LYS A 186 5.05 6.62 -18.94
CA LYS A 186 6.40 6.25 -19.35
C LYS A 186 7.39 7.37 -19.08
N GLU A 187 7.05 8.61 -19.39
CA GLU A 187 7.87 9.78 -19.09
C GLU A 187 8.11 9.92 -17.59
N ALA A 188 7.06 9.79 -16.77
CA ALA A 188 7.17 9.82 -15.31
C ALA A 188 8.11 8.72 -14.78
N ALA A 189 7.94 7.49 -15.24
CA ALA A 189 8.80 6.37 -14.86
C ALA A 189 10.25 6.56 -15.34
N GLN A 190 10.43 7.09 -16.55
CA GLN A 190 11.73 7.35 -17.13
C GLN A 190 12.44 8.52 -16.44
N GLU A 191 11.72 9.55 -16.02
CA GLU A 191 12.27 10.68 -15.28
C GLU A 191 12.86 10.21 -13.94
N ILE A 192 12.17 9.31 -13.24
CA ILE A 192 12.69 8.70 -12.02
C ILE A 192 13.97 7.91 -12.32
N LYS A 193 13.97 7.12 -13.40
CA LYS A 193 15.13 6.30 -13.78
C LYS A 193 16.33 7.14 -14.24
N ASN A 194 16.12 8.20 -15.00
CA ASN A 194 17.17 9.04 -15.57
C ASN A 194 17.84 9.96 -14.55
N ARG A 195 17.21 10.17 -13.39
CA ARG A 195 17.75 11.00 -12.30
C ARG A 195 18.51 10.19 -11.24
N GLN A 196 18.63 8.87 -11.43
CA GLN A 196 19.46 7.96 -10.64
C GLN A 196 20.86 7.85 -11.24
#